data_AF-A0A0L8HL61-F1
#
_entry.id   AF-A0A0L8HL61-F1
#
_cell.length_a   1.000
_cell.length_b   1.000
_cell.length_c   1.000
_cell.angle_alpha   90.00
_cell.angle_beta   90.00
_cell.angle_gamma   90.00
#
_symmetry.space_group_name_H-M   'P 1'
#
loop_
_entity.id
_entity.type
_entity.pdbx_description
1 polymer ?
#
loop_
_entity_poly.entity_id
_entity_poly.type
_entity_poly.pdbx_seq_one_letter_code
_entity_poly.pdbx_strand_id
1 'polypeptide(L)' 'MCLRRIYRIKWEDCISDIDIEILESSRCESIEALVLKQRLRWSGHLVRVKDSRMPKQLFYGELAKGERPPHKPPKR' A
#
# COMPACT_ATOMS: atom_id res chain seq x y z
N MET A 1 2.39 -8.35 -20.21
CA MET A 1 1.03 -8.05 -20.69
C MET A 1 0.44 -6.99 -19.77
N CYS A 2 0.21 -5.77 -20.25
CA CYS A 2 -0.37 -4.66 -19.46
C CYS A 2 -1.88 -4.52 -19.77
N LEU A 3 -2.67 -4.07 -18.79
CA LEU A 3 -4.14 -3.92 -18.94
C LEU A 3 -4.50 -3.05 -20.14
N ARG A 4 -3.81 -1.92 -20.34
CA ARG A 4 -4.01 -1.04 -21.51
C ARG A 4 -3.86 -1.76 -22.86
N ARG A 5 -2.92 -2.71 -22.97
CA ARG A 5 -2.73 -3.50 -24.19
C ARG A 5 -3.79 -4.57 -24.39
N ILE A 6 -4.30 -5.16 -23.31
CA ILE A 6 -5.41 -6.13 -23.34
C ILE A 6 -6.69 -5.43 -23.79
N TYR A 7 -6.91 -4.21 -23.31
CA TYR A 7 -8.07 -3.37 -23.64
C TYR A 7 -7.89 -2.48 -24.89
N ARG A 8 -6.75 -2.60 -25.61
CA ARG A 8 -6.45 -1.88 -26.87
C ARG A 8 -6.54 -0.35 -26.77
N ILE A 9 -6.14 0.21 -25.64
CA ILE A 9 -6.21 1.65 -25.36
C ILE A 9 -5.07 2.37 -26.07
N LYS A 10 -5.39 3.47 -26.74
CA LYS A 10 -4.42 4.30 -27.45
C LYS A 10 -3.90 5.41 -26.54
N TRP A 11 -2.76 5.96 -26.91
CA TRP A 11 -2.18 7.07 -26.16
C TRP A 11 -3.04 8.35 -26.25
N GLU A 12 -3.85 8.51 -27.30
CA GLU A 12 -4.80 9.62 -27.42
C GLU A 12 -5.89 9.57 -26.33
N ASP A 13 -6.15 8.37 -25.78
CA ASP A 13 -7.14 8.11 -24.75
C ASP A 13 -6.57 8.32 -23.32
N CYS A 14 -5.43 9.01 -23.14
CA CYS A 14 -4.72 9.13 -21.85
C CYS A 14 -5.42 10.00 -20.78
N ILE A 15 -6.68 9.70 -20.46
CA ILE A 15 -7.47 10.30 -19.39
C ILE A 15 -7.45 9.36 -18.18
N SER A 16 -7.25 9.90 -16.96
CA SER A 16 -7.22 9.15 -15.69
C SER A 16 -8.46 8.29 -15.46
N ASP A 17 -9.60 8.77 -15.96
CA ASP A 17 -10.91 8.17 -15.72
C ASP A 17 -11.07 6.85 -16.49
N ILE A 18 -10.36 6.70 -17.61
CA ILE A 18 -10.36 5.45 -18.38
C ILE A 18 -9.72 4.31 -17.58
N ASP A 19 -8.65 4.56 -16.81
CA ASP A 19 -8.06 3.50 -15.98
C ASP A 19 -9.04 3.06 -14.86
N ILE A 20 -9.86 3.97 -14.33
CA ILE A 20 -10.93 3.66 -13.36
C ILE A 20 -12.04 2.84 -14.04
N GLU A 21 -12.50 3.27 -15.21
CA GLU A 21 -13.52 2.55 -16.00
C GLU A 21 -13.05 1.14 -16.42
N ILE A 22 -11.77 0.95 -16.74
CA ILE A 22 -11.19 -0.38 -17.00
C ILE A 22 -11.27 -1.24 -15.75
N LEU A 23 -10.90 -0.71 -14.58
CA LEU A 23 -10.90 -1.48 -13.34
C LEU A 23 -12.32 -1.92 -12.98
N GLU A 24 -13.31 -1.03 -13.15
CA GLU A 24 -14.72 -1.34 -12.96
C GLU A 24 -15.24 -2.39 -13.95
N SER A 25 -14.92 -2.24 -15.25
CA SER A 25 -15.35 -3.17 -16.30
C SER A 25 -14.63 -4.52 -16.25
N SER A 26 -13.38 -4.56 -15.78
CA SER A 26 -12.59 -5.79 -15.61
C SER A 26 -12.88 -6.54 -14.31
N ARG A 27 -13.72 -5.99 -13.42
CA ARG A 27 -13.95 -6.49 -12.05
C ARG A 27 -12.66 -6.67 -11.25
N CYS A 28 -11.61 -5.92 -11.59
CA CYS A 28 -10.31 -6.02 -10.94
C CYS A 28 -10.17 -4.90 -9.90
N GLU A 29 -9.67 -5.24 -8.71
CA GLU A 29 -9.33 -4.23 -7.71
C GLU A 29 -8.07 -3.47 -8.16
N SER A 30 -8.03 -2.15 -7.93
CA SER A 30 -6.81 -1.37 -8.15
C SER A 30 -5.68 -1.90 -7.26
N ILE A 31 -4.42 -1.69 -7.68
CA ILE A 31 -3.26 -2.07 -6.86
C ILE A 31 -3.33 -1.38 -5.49
N GLU A 32 -3.75 -0.12 -5.46
CA GLU A 32 -3.91 0.64 -4.23
C GLU A 32 -4.96 0.01 -3.31
N ALA A 33 -6.12 -0.38 -3.85
CA ALA A 33 -7.17 -1.05 -3.10
C ALA A 33 -6.70 -2.41 -2.54
N LEU A 34 -5.97 -3.19 -3.35
CA LEU A 34 -5.39 -4.47 -2.91
C LEU A 34 -4.39 -4.29 -1.77
N VAL A 35 -3.48 -3.31 -1.90
CA VAL A 35 -2.48 -3.00 -0.87
C VAL A 35 -3.19 -2.52 0.41
N LEU A 36 -4.18 -1.64 0.29
CA LEU A 36 -4.93 -1.13 1.44
C LEU A 36 -5.68 -2.27 2.15
N LYS A 37 -6.38 -3.12 1.41
CA LYS A 37 -7.09 -4.30 1.93
C LYS A 37 -6.16 -5.23 2.68
N GLN A 38 -4.98 -5.53 2.12
CA GLN A 38 -4.00 -6.40 2.78
C GLN A 38 -3.44 -5.75 4.06
N ARG A 39 -3.14 -4.45 4.03
CA ARG A 39 -2.71 -3.70 5.21
C ARG A 39 -3.77 -3.71 6.32
N LEU A 40 -5.04 -3.50 5.99
CA LEU A 40 -6.16 -3.54 6.93
C LEU A 40 -6.39 -4.94 7.51
N ARG A 41 -6.30 -5.99 6.68
CA ARG A 41 -6.39 -7.37 7.16
C ARG A 41 -5.27 -7.69 8.14
N TRP A 42 -4.04 -7.27 7.81
CA TRP A 42 -2.87 -7.50 8.66
C TRP A 42 -2.93 -6.68 9.96
N SER A 43 -3.33 -5.41 9.92
CA SER A 43 -3.51 -4.60 11.13
C SER A 43 -4.63 -5.15 12.02
N GLY A 44 -5.76 -5.55 11.43
CA GLY A 44 -6.84 -6.22 12.16
C GLY A 44 -6.41 -7.57 12.75
N HIS A 45 -5.51 -8.30 12.07
CA HIS A 45 -4.90 -9.48 12.65
C HIS A 45 -4.04 -9.13 13.87
N LEU A 46 -3.19 -8.10 13.78
CA LEU A 46 -2.36 -7.63 14.89
C LEU A 46 -3.18 -7.25 16.12
N VAL A 47 -4.36 -6.64 15.97
CA VAL A 47 -5.24 -6.31 17.11
C VAL A 47 -5.61 -7.55 17.92
N ARG A 48 -5.78 -8.70 17.26
CA ARG A 48 -6.13 -9.99 17.89
C ARG A 48 -4.92 -10.76 18.44
N VAL A 49 -3.71 -10.37 18.04
CA VAL A 49 -2.47 -10.95 18.58
C VAL A 49 -2.29 -10.48 20.03
N LYS A 50 -1.78 -11.35 20.91
CA LYS A 50 -1.48 -11.02 22.32
C LYS A 50 -0.39 -9.93 22.39
N ASP A 51 -0.54 -8.98 23.31
CA ASP A 51 0.38 -7.84 23.48
C ASP A 51 1.82 -8.23 23.83
N SER A 52 2.02 -9.42 24.39
CA SER A 52 3.37 -9.95 24.67
C SER A 52 4.09 -10.48 23.42
N ARG A 53 3.44 -10.51 22.25
CA ARG A 53 4.03 -11.01 21.01
C ARG A 53 4.73 -9.89 20.27
N MET A 54 5.97 -10.16 19.86
CA MET A 54 6.84 -9.20 19.16
C MET A 54 6.17 -8.41 18.02
N PRO A 55 5.35 -9.00 17.12
CA PRO A 55 4.76 -8.24 16.02
C PRO A 55 3.88 -7.07 16.49
N LYS A 56 3.11 -7.26 17.57
CA LYS A 56 2.23 -6.23 18.13
C LYS A 56 3.02 -5.20 18.92
N GLN A 57 4.02 -5.66 19.69
CA GLN A 57 4.94 -4.77 20.41
C GLN A 57 5.75 -3.89 19.47
N LEU A 58 6.22 -4.42 18.35
CA LEU A 58 6.99 -3.63 17.39
C LEU A 58 6.11 -2.62 16.64
N PHE A 59 4.87 -2.99 16.35
CA PHE A 59 3.95 -2.14 15.59
C PHE A 59 3.39 -0.98 16.42
N TYR A 60 3.07 -1.21 17.70
CA TYR A 60 2.49 -0.20 18.59
C TYR A 60 3.47 0.35 19.63
N GLY A 61 4.66 -0.23 19.75
CA GLY A 61 5.66 0.19 20.72
C GLY A 61 6.49 1.35 20.20
N GLU A 62 6.88 2.20 21.13
CA GLU A 62 7.86 3.26 20.89
C GLU A 62 9.25 2.77 21.26
N LEU A 63 10.30 3.36 20.65
CA LEU A 63 11.66 3.05 21.07
C LEU A 63 11.87 3.55 22.50
N ALA A 64 12.19 2.61 23.40
CA ALA A 64 12.55 2.98 24.78
C ALA A 64 13.83 3.83 24.84
N LYS A 65 14.77 3.61 23.90
CA LYS A 65 16.03 4.35 23.75
C LYS A 65 16.47 4.32 22.28
N GLY A 66 17.14 5.38 21.84
CA GLY A 66 17.78 5.46 20.51
C GLY A 66 17.12 6.48 19.60
N GLU A 67 17.95 7.34 18.99
CA GLU A 67 17.52 8.26 17.94
C GLU A 67 17.82 7.64 16.58
N ARG A 68 16.86 7.72 15.64
CA ARG A 68 17.11 7.34 14.26
C ARG A 68 17.92 8.47 13.62
N PRO A 69 19.18 8.26 13.22
CA PRO A 69 19.95 9.31 12.59
C PRO A 69 19.23 9.76 11.31
N PRO A 70 19.19 11.07 11.03
CA PRO A 70 18.59 11.57 9.82
C PRO A 70 19.29 10.93 8.62
N HIS A 71 18.51 10.35 7.72
CA HIS A 71 19.03 9.77 6.49
C HIS A 71 19.75 10.82 5.62
N LYS A 72 19.34 12.08 5.74
CA LYS A 72 19.92 13.19 5.00
C LYS A 72 21.25 13.63 5.66
N PRO A 73 22.34 13.79 4.89
CA PRO A 73 23.59 14.31 5.43
C PRO A 73 23.38 15.71 6.02
N PRO A 74 24.09 16.04 7.12
CA PRO A 74 24.00 17.36 7.74
C PRO A 74 24.37 18.44 6.72
N LYS A 75 23.59 19.53 6.69
CA LYS A 75 23.93 20.71 5.90
C LYS A 75 25.21 21.33 6.49
N ARG A 76 26.20 21.60 5.65
CA ARG A 76 27.41 22.34 6.02
C ARG A 76 27.08 23.80 6.31
#